data_AF-A0A8T1FE10-F1
#
_entry.id   AF-A0A8T1FE10-F1
#
_cell.length_a   1.000
_cell.length_b   1.000
_cell.length_c   1.000
_cell.angle_alpha   90.00
_cell.angle_beta   90.00
_cell.angle_gamma   90.00
#
_symmetry.space_group_name_H-M   'P 1'
#
loop_
_entity.id
_entity.type
_entity.pdbx_description
1 polymer ?
#
loop_
_entity_poly.entity_id
_entity_poly.type
_entity_poly.pdbx_seq_one_letter_code
_entity_poly.pdbx_strand_id
1 'polypeptide(L)'
;MVSAELPDKEKNPQLYETVTTCMIHGPCGAAYPNAVCMKDGKCTKGFPKPLSEVTKGNVAGYPVYRRRRRAAGVGLINGKEYDNETINQWVVPYNPYLSQKYNCHINVEVCTAITAVKYLYKYVYKGSDKAVITVEAVRGEGNQTQIEPNEILRFLNARYISPVEACMRLLDYSVQGQTHAITQLTIYLENEQMVTFRSSDDPAVVVTRGKHTMLTRFFELCASEAPENQVTISALYQDIPKLFRWVRRKRYQAALGRMIHVSPRDMQRFYMRVLLCHRKGPTSFENLRTVDGVTYDSYREAALHAGYLENDSEWVACMTEASQFRMPYQLRQLFATIIVYSQVVEVDALLEGNTKEEMVKFHTLKNLNDLLLANGSAIAHFEDLPQLCEYPHLVLDSLLQNNIIRRKMEGYSLDVLQETVDQEHLLNDEQRSVYSTIINAVDNPTPGNTLFFIDGPGGTGKSMLLKYILAKVRLSGKIALAVASSDIASLLLMGGRNAHSTFKIPLKLDDTSTCSIFKQSHLKGLIQKASLVIWDEAAMTHRHAFEAVDRSLRDLMDNDDEPFGGKVFVLSGDFRQILPVVVRGTPAQTIDACLKSSTL
;
A
#
# COMPACT_ATOMS: atom_id res chain seq x y z
N MET A 1 -27.24 13.81 22.50
CA MET A 1 -27.50 12.53 21.81
C MET A 1 -27.46 11.33 22.76
N VAL A 2 -26.48 11.23 23.66
CA VAL A 2 -26.40 10.16 24.68
C VAL A 2 -26.64 10.73 26.08
N SER A 3 -27.42 10.04 26.90
CA SER A 3 -27.66 10.30 28.32
C SER A 3 -27.25 9.09 29.14
N ALA A 4 -26.78 9.31 30.37
CA ALA A 4 -26.52 8.25 31.34
C ALA A 4 -27.19 8.57 32.69
N GLU A 5 -28.30 9.31 32.63
CA GLU A 5 -29.05 9.78 33.78
C GLU A 5 -30.49 9.25 33.69
N LEU A 6 -31.12 9.02 34.84
CA LEU A 6 -32.56 8.84 34.88
C LEU A 6 -33.25 10.10 34.33
N PRO A 7 -34.19 9.96 33.40
CA PRO A 7 -34.95 11.08 32.89
C PRO A 7 -35.87 11.66 33.98
N ASP A 8 -36.47 12.80 33.68
CA ASP A 8 -37.46 13.42 34.55
C ASP A 8 -38.81 12.72 34.35
N LYS A 9 -39.36 12.16 35.43
CA LYS A 9 -40.60 11.36 35.42
C LYS A 9 -41.82 12.19 35.03
N GLU A 10 -41.85 13.48 35.40
CA GLU A 10 -42.97 14.36 35.11
C GLU A 10 -42.92 14.84 33.66
N LYS A 11 -41.71 15.10 33.14
CA LYS A 11 -41.52 15.61 31.77
C LYS A 11 -41.60 14.53 30.70
N ASN A 12 -41.11 13.32 30.98
CA ASN A 12 -41.15 12.21 30.02
C ASN A 12 -41.36 10.86 30.75
N PRO A 13 -42.61 10.54 31.13
CA PRO A 13 -42.93 9.34 31.89
C PRO A 13 -42.62 8.05 31.12
N GLN A 14 -42.83 8.03 29.81
CA GLN A 14 -42.54 6.87 28.96
C GLN A 14 -41.04 6.54 28.91
N LEU A 15 -40.20 7.56 28.68
CA LEU A 15 -38.76 7.34 28.71
C LEU A 15 -38.27 6.96 30.11
N TYR A 16 -38.88 7.54 31.16
CA TYR A 16 -38.58 7.14 32.54
C TYR A 16 -38.85 5.66 32.76
N GLU A 17 -40.03 5.19 32.38
CA GLU A 17 -40.39 3.78 32.46
C GLU A 17 -39.40 2.91 31.69
N THR A 18 -39.12 3.21 30.42
CA THR A 18 -38.14 2.45 29.62
C THR A 18 -36.76 2.41 30.27
N VAL A 19 -36.26 3.54 30.77
CA VAL A 19 -34.92 3.61 31.38
C VAL A 19 -34.89 2.82 32.68
N THR A 20 -35.91 2.92 33.53
CA THR A 20 -35.97 2.16 34.78
C THR A 20 -36.13 0.66 34.53
N THR A 21 -36.84 0.26 33.49
CA THR A 21 -37.08 -1.16 33.17
C THR A 21 -35.87 -1.79 32.49
N CYS A 22 -35.26 -1.11 31.51
CA CYS A 22 -34.31 -1.72 30.59
C CYS A 22 -32.88 -1.17 30.67
N MET A 23 -32.65 0.00 31.26
CA MET A 23 -31.35 0.69 31.20
C MET A 23 -30.64 0.79 32.57
N ILE A 24 -31.06 0.03 33.58
CA ILE A 24 -30.36 -0.05 34.87
C ILE A 24 -29.52 -1.31 34.93
N HIS A 25 -28.20 -1.15 35.15
CA HIS A 25 -27.27 -2.28 35.24
C HIS A 25 -27.32 -3.00 36.60
N GLY A 26 -27.44 -2.23 37.67
CA GLY A 26 -27.25 -2.71 39.04
C GLY A 26 -28.50 -3.29 39.70
N PRO A 27 -28.42 -3.63 41.00
CA PRO A 27 -27.21 -3.64 41.80
C PRO A 27 -26.31 -4.85 41.47
N CYS A 28 -25.01 -4.64 41.50
CA CYS A 28 -23.96 -5.68 41.46
C CYS A 28 -22.80 -5.26 42.36
N GLY A 29 -21.78 -6.09 42.52
CA GLY A 29 -20.66 -5.79 43.42
C GLY A 29 -20.88 -6.38 44.81
N ALA A 30 -20.44 -5.68 45.85
CA ALA A 30 -20.58 -6.16 47.24
C ALA A 30 -22.05 -6.40 47.63
N ALA A 31 -22.98 -5.59 47.12
CA ALA A 31 -24.42 -5.74 47.36
C ALA A 31 -25.04 -6.96 46.67
N TYR A 32 -24.45 -7.43 45.57
CA TYR A 32 -24.92 -8.63 44.86
C TYR A 32 -23.74 -9.36 44.18
N PRO A 33 -22.95 -10.14 44.94
CA PRO A 33 -21.70 -10.75 44.46
C PRO A 33 -21.90 -11.79 43.36
N ASN A 34 -23.07 -12.43 43.33
CA ASN A 34 -23.42 -13.49 42.40
C ASN A 34 -24.09 -12.98 41.11
N ALA A 35 -24.08 -11.67 40.85
CA ALA A 35 -24.62 -11.12 39.61
C ALA A 35 -23.88 -11.72 38.39
N VAL A 36 -24.60 -11.96 37.29
CA VAL A 36 -24.03 -12.50 36.03
C VAL A 36 -22.86 -11.65 35.50
N CYS A 37 -22.85 -10.35 35.80
CA CYS A 37 -21.78 -9.45 35.38
C CYS A 37 -20.51 -9.51 36.26
N MET A 38 -20.52 -10.24 37.38
CA MET A 38 -19.41 -10.32 38.33
C MET A 38 -18.40 -11.37 37.91
N LYS A 39 -17.12 -10.98 37.86
CA LYS A 39 -15.99 -11.88 37.65
C LYS A 39 -14.83 -11.44 38.53
N ASP A 40 -14.21 -12.38 39.24
CA ASP A 40 -13.10 -12.11 40.17
C ASP A 40 -13.41 -10.98 41.18
N GLY A 41 -14.64 -10.96 41.71
CA GLY A 41 -15.08 -9.96 42.69
C GLY A 41 -15.31 -8.55 42.14
N LYS A 42 -15.29 -8.35 40.81
CA LYS A 42 -15.52 -7.04 40.18
C LYS A 42 -16.58 -7.14 39.08
N CYS A 43 -17.35 -6.07 38.91
CA CYS A 43 -18.26 -5.95 37.77
C CYS A 43 -17.44 -5.83 36.48
N THR A 44 -17.63 -6.78 35.56
CA THR A 44 -16.98 -6.78 34.24
C THR A 44 -17.30 -5.56 33.39
N LYS A 45 -18.42 -4.87 33.67
CA LYS A 45 -18.84 -3.63 33.00
C LYS A 45 -18.41 -2.36 33.76
N GLY A 46 -17.76 -2.51 34.90
CA GLY A 46 -17.21 -1.42 35.70
C GLY A 46 -18.27 -0.52 36.34
N PHE A 47 -19.39 -1.11 36.76
CA PHE A 47 -20.40 -0.44 37.59
C PHE A 47 -20.12 -0.66 39.08
N PRO A 48 -20.49 0.30 39.97
CA PRO A 48 -21.10 1.60 39.65
C PRO A 48 -20.12 2.55 38.94
N LYS A 49 -20.62 3.36 38.01
CA LYS A 49 -19.81 4.38 37.30
C LYS A 49 -19.64 5.63 38.17
N PRO A 50 -18.55 6.40 38.02
CA PRO A 50 -18.36 7.63 38.80
C PRO A 50 -19.46 8.65 38.48
N LEU A 51 -19.88 9.42 39.48
CA LEU A 51 -20.71 10.61 39.26
C LEU A 51 -19.86 11.70 38.56
N SER A 52 -20.49 12.46 37.68
CA SER A 52 -19.82 13.55 36.96
C SER A 52 -20.83 14.61 36.56
N GLU A 53 -20.51 15.88 36.80
CA GLU A 53 -21.36 17.03 36.44
C GLU A 53 -21.37 17.32 34.93
N VAL A 54 -20.34 16.86 34.21
CA VAL A 54 -20.20 17.05 32.76
C VAL A 54 -19.66 15.79 32.09
N THR A 55 -19.97 15.59 30.81
CA THR A 55 -19.37 14.51 30.01
C THR A 55 -17.94 14.88 29.65
N LYS A 56 -16.97 14.04 30.03
CA LYS A 56 -15.54 14.25 29.77
C LYS A 56 -15.03 13.20 28.78
N GLY A 57 -14.31 13.65 27.75
CA GLY A 57 -13.57 12.76 26.86
C GLY A 57 -12.44 12.06 27.61
N ASN A 58 -12.16 10.80 27.28
CA ASN A 58 -11.08 10.03 27.88
C ASN A 58 -10.13 9.53 26.79
N VAL A 59 -8.82 9.73 27.01
CA VAL A 59 -7.76 9.26 26.10
C VAL A 59 -7.71 7.73 26.03
N ALA A 60 -8.22 7.03 27.06
CA ALA A 60 -8.18 5.58 27.19
C ALA A 60 -9.41 4.83 26.61
N GLY A 61 -10.32 5.49 25.88
CA GLY A 61 -11.35 4.81 25.07
C GLY A 61 -12.79 5.28 25.27
N TYR A 62 -13.35 5.09 26.48
CA TYR A 62 -14.76 5.44 26.77
C TYR A 62 -14.89 6.79 27.51
N PRO A 63 -15.83 7.66 27.11
CA PRO A 63 -16.14 8.90 27.82
C PRO A 63 -16.62 8.62 29.24
N VAL A 64 -16.32 9.54 30.15
CA VAL A 64 -17.02 9.60 31.44
C VAL A 64 -18.26 10.45 31.21
N TYR A 65 -19.41 9.81 31.02
CA TYR A 65 -20.67 10.55 30.84
C TYR A 65 -21.07 11.32 32.09
N ARG A 66 -21.76 12.44 31.85
CA ARG A 66 -22.48 13.15 32.89
C ARG A 66 -23.46 12.20 33.60
N ARG A 67 -23.30 12.11 34.92
CA ARG A 67 -24.10 11.34 35.87
C ARG A 67 -24.22 12.21 37.13
N ARG A 68 -25.19 13.13 37.15
CA ARG A 68 -25.33 14.07 38.27
C ARG A 68 -25.91 13.39 39.49
N ARG A 69 -25.53 13.90 40.67
CA ARG A 69 -26.16 13.51 41.93
C ARG A 69 -27.61 13.99 41.93
N ARG A 70 -28.55 13.16 42.42
CA ARG A 70 -29.96 13.57 42.64
C ARG A 70 -30.17 13.93 44.12
N ALA A 71 -31.37 14.40 44.45
CA ALA A 71 -31.74 14.69 45.85
C ALA A 71 -31.69 13.43 46.73
N ALA A 72 -31.46 13.61 48.03
CA ALA A 72 -31.48 12.53 49.01
C ALA A 72 -32.82 11.77 49.01
N GLY A 73 -32.76 10.46 49.20
CA GLY A 73 -33.94 9.59 49.27
C GLY A 73 -33.66 8.16 48.81
N VAL A 74 -34.71 7.35 48.79
CA VAL A 74 -34.65 5.96 48.30
C VAL A 74 -35.35 5.89 46.94
N GLY A 75 -34.63 5.41 45.93
CA GLY A 75 -35.19 5.13 44.61
C GLY A 75 -35.53 3.66 44.48
N LEU A 76 -36.80 3.32 44.25
CA LEU A 76 -37.23 1.96 43.99
C LEU A 76 -37.32 1.73 42.48
N ILE A 77 -36.48 0.84 41.94
CA ILE A 77 -36.51 0.44 40.53
C ILE A 77 -36.57 -1.08 40.45
N ASN A 78 -37.58 -1.60 39.72
CA ASN A 78 -37.78 -3.05 39.52
C ASN A 78 -37.75 -3.87 40.82
N GLY A 79 -38.37 -3.34 41.89
CA GLY A 79 -38.43 -3.99 43.21
C GLY A 79 -37.11 -3.98 43.99
N LYS A 80 -36.10 -3.22 43.55
CA LYS A 80 -34.82 -3.07 44.25
C LYS A 80 -34.64 -1.64 44.73
N GLU A 81 -34.08 -1.52 45.93
CA GLU A 81 -33.75 -0.23 46.54
C GLU A 81 -32.39 0.26 46.08
N TYR A 82 -32.33 1.53 45.70
CA TYR A 82 -31.11 2.25 45.38
C TYR A 82 -31.09 3.55 46.18
N ASP A 83 -29.90 3.99 46.56
CA ASP A 83 -29.70 5.36 47.02
C ASP A 83 -30.01 6.33 45.87
N ASN A 84 -31.02 7.18 46.04
CA ASN A 84 -31.46 8.11 44.99
C ASN A 84 -30.35 9.10 44.62
N GLU A 85 -29.48 9.48 45.56
CA GLU A 85 -28.38 10.40 45.29
C GLU A 85 -27.39 9.83 44.26
N THR A 86 -27.17 8.52 44.32
CA THR A 86 -26.15 7.81 43.51
C THR A 86 -26.74 6.93 42.42
N ILE A 87 -28.07 6.87 42.26
CA ILE A 87 -28.74 5.97 41.32
C ILE A 87 -28.27 6.13 39.86
N ASN A 88 -27.89 7.35 39.47
CA ASN A 88 -27.35 7.64 38.14
C ASN A 88 -26.00 6.95 37.87
N GLN A 89 -25.31 6.39 38.87
CA GLN A 89 -24.13 5.56 38.67
C GLN A 89 -24.45 4.22 38.00
N TRP A 90 -25.71 3.78 38.04
CA TRP A 90 -26.18 2.48 37.56
C TRP A 90 -26.83 2.52 36.18
N VAL A 91 -27.11 3.72 35.67
CA VAL A 91 -27.78 3.90 34.37
C VAL A 91 -26.81 3.57 33.23
N VAL A 92 -27.17 2.64 32.35
CA VAL A 92 -26.42 2.34 31.14
C VAL A 92 -26.58 3.51 30.15
N PRO A 93 -25.51 4.03 29.52
CA PRO A 93 -25.63 5.11 28.55
C PRO A 93 -26.59 4.76 27.41
N TYR A 94 -27.51 5.67 27.08
CA TYR A 94 -28.58 5.43 26.12
C TYR A 94 -28.85 6.65 25.26
N ASN A 95 -29.49 6.44 24.11
CA ASN A 95 -30.06 7.52 23.32
C ASN A 95 -31.55 7.66 23.69
N PRO A 96 -31.99 8.81 24.25
CA PRO A 96 -33.38 9.01 24.67
C PRO A 96 -34.43 8.66 23.60
N TYR A 97 -34.20 9.05 22.36
CA TYR A 97 -35.14 8.80 21.27
C TYR A 97 -35.21 7.31 20.92
N LEU A 98 -34.06 6.64 20.75
CA LEU A 98 -34.02 5.23 20.36
C LEU A 98 -34.59 4.33 21.45
N SER A 99 -34.17 4.55 22.71
CA SER A 99 -34.66 3.75 23.83
C SER A 99 -36.17 3.89 23.97
N GLN A 100 -36.71 5.12 23.96
CA GLN A 100 -38.16 5.32 24.06
C GLN A 100 -38.92 4.71 22.87
N LYS A 101 -38.43 4.89 21.63
CA LYS A 101 -39.10 4.41 20.41
C LYS A 101 -39.24 2.88 20.39
N TYR A 102 -38.20 2.16 20.81
CA TYR A 102 -38.16 0.69 20.74
C TYR A 102 -38.46 0.00 22.07
N ASN A 103 -38.60 0.76 23.16
CA ASN A 103 -38.88 0.29 24.52
C ASN A 103 -38.03 -0.92 24.94
N CYS A 104 -36.73 -0.88 24.67
CA CYS A 104 -35.82 -1.99 24.90
C CYS A 104 -34.43 -1.51 25.35
N HIS A 105 -33.57 -2.45 25.75
CA HIS A 105 -32.20 -2.15 26.17
C HIS A 105 -31.34 -1.75 24.95
N ILE A 106 -31.04 -0.46 24.81
CA ILE A 106 -30.15 0.07 23.76
C ILE A 106 -29.00 0.85 24.41
N ASN A 107 -27.85 0.19 24.58
CA ASN A 107 -26.63 0.86 25.05
C ASN A 107 -25.99 1.65 23.91
N VAL A 108 -25.82 2.96 24.09
CA VAL A 108 -25.20 3.86 23.10
C VAL A 108 -23.97 4.50 23.72
N GLU A 109 -22.83 4.24 23.10
CA GLU A 109 -21.52 4.72 23.53
C GLU A 109 -20.91 5.65 22.46
N VAL A 110 -20.32 6.77 22.88
CA VAL A 110 -19.56 7.70 22.03
C VAL A 110 -18.09 7.33 22.09
N CYS A 111 -17.48 7.07 20.94
CA CYS A 111 -16.04 6.78 20.85
C CYS A 111 -15.25 8.10 20.75
N THR A 112 -14.40 8.40 21.74
CA THR A 112 -13.59 9.64 21.75
C THR A 112 -12.12 9.46 21.40
N ALA A 113 -11.59 8.22 21.41
CA ALA A 113 -10.19 7.98 21.14
C ALA A 113 -9.93 7.72 19.65
N ILE A 114 -9.03 8.51 19.04
CA ILE A 114 -8.59 8.32 17.64
C ILE A 114 -8.05 6.91 17.41
N THR A 115 -7.39 6.31 18.42
CA THR A 115 -6.91 4.92 18.36
C THR A 115 -8.06 3.92 18.26
N ALA A 116 -9.15 4.12 18.99
CA ALA A 116 -10.34 3.28 18.93
C ALA A 116 -11.11 3.49 17.61
N VAL A 117 -11.15 4.72 17.07
CA VAL A 117 -11.69 4.98 15.72
C VAL A 117 -10.85 4.29 14.66
N LYS A 118 -9.52 4.42 14.68
CA LYS A 118 -8.61 3.71 13.76
C LYS A 118 -8.77 2.20 13.87
N TYR A 119 -8.95 1.68 15.09
CA TYR A 119 -9.22 0.27 15.33
C TYR A 119 -10.59 -0.14 14.75
N LEU A 120 -11.66 0.61 15.02
CA LEU A 120 -12.98 0.33 14.45
C LEU A 120 -12.95 0.34 12.93
N TYR A 121 -12.33 1.35 12.31
CA TYR A 121 -12.17 1.42 10.86
C TYR A 121 -11.35 0.23 10.33
N LYS A 122 -10.27 -0.15 11.02
CA LYS A 122 -9.51 -1.35 10.64
C LYS A 122 -10.39 -2.60 10.64
N TYR A 123 -11.33 -2.78 11.57
CA TYR A 123 -12.15 -4.01 11.63
C TYR A 123 -13.46 -3.92 10.84
N VAL A 124 -14.05 -2.73 10.70
CA VAL A 124 -15.25 -2.48 9.88
C VAL A 124 -14.90 -2.55 8.40
N TYR A 125 -13.75 -2.02 7.98
CA TYR A 125 -13.33 -2.01 6.57
C TYR A 125 -12.46 -3.20 6.17
N LYS A 126 -11.93 -3.98 7.12
CA LYS A 126 -11.23 -5.24 6.78
C LYS A 126 -12.14 -6.29 6.16
N GLY A 127 -13.46 -6.14 6.30
CA GLY A 127 -14.45 -7.03 5.71
C GLY A 127 -14.41 -8.44 6.33
N SER A 128 -15.52 -9.16 6.25
CA SER A 128 -15.48 -10.62 6.36
C SER A 128 -15.22 -11.19 4.98
N ASP A 129 -14.76 -12.43 4.89
CA ASP A 129 -14.83 -13.16 3.63
C ASP A 129 -16.30 -13.21 3.18
N LYS A 130 -16.56 -12.75 1.97
CA LYS A 130 -17.90 -12.66 1.39
C LYS A 130 -17.96 -13.51 0.14
N ALA A 131 -19.08 -14.20 -0.04
CA ALA A 131 -19.41 -14.91 -1.26
C ALA A 131 -20.62 -14.23 -1.91
N VAL A 132 -20.55 -14.06 -3.23
CA VAL A 132 -21.71 -13.69 -4.02
C VAL A 132 -22.43 -14.97 -4.40
N ILE A 133 -23.67 -15.13 -3.96
CA ILE A 133 -24.50 -16.30 -4.22
C ILE A 133 -25.59 -15.90 -5.21
N THR A 134 -25.69 -16.64 -6.32
CA THR A 134 -26.80 -16.52 -7.27
C THR A 134 -27.94 -17.42 -6.81
N VAL A 135 -29.12 -16.85 -6.54
CA VAL A 135 -30.32 -17.63 -6.20
C VAL A 135 -31.14 -17.82 -7.46
N GLU A 136 -31.10 -19.03 -8.04
CA GLU A 136 -31.95 -19.41 -9.17
C GLU A 136 -33.17 -20.17 -8.65
N ALA A 137 -34.37 -19.78 -9.11
CA ALA A 137 -35.58 -20.52 -8.80
C ALA A 137 -35.49 -21.92 -9.42
N VAL A 138 -35.71 -22.96 -8.62
CA VAL A 138 -35.77 -24.34 -9.11
C VAL A 138 -36.95 -24.45 -10.09
N ARG A 139 -36.67 -24.81 -11.35
CA ARG A 139 -37.72 -25.09 -12.34
C ARG A 139 -38.49 -26.33 -11.90
N GLY A 140 -39.71 -26.17 -11.40
CA GLY A 140 -40.51 -27.34 -11.01
C GLY A 140 -41.87 -27.14 -10.37
N GLU A 141 -42.26 -25.97 -9.87
CA GLU A 141 -43.60 -25.78 -9.29
C GLU A 141 -44.34 -24.62 -9.93
N GLY A 142 -45.47 -24.97 -10.55
CA GLY A 142 -46.30 -24.08 -11.33
C GLY A 142 -46.88 -22.95 -10.47
N ASN A 143 -46.41 -21.74 -10.74
CA ASN A 143 -47.26 -20.59 -10.98
C ASN A 143 -46.41 -19.53 -11.66
N GLN A 144 -46.60 -19.39 -12.97
CA GLN A 144 -46.07 -18.30 -13.77
C GLN A 144 -46.75 -16.99 -13.34
N THR A 145 -46.28 -16.40 -12.25
CA THR A 145 -46.34 -14.95 -12.10
C THR A 145 -45.01 -14.43 -12.59
N GLN A 146 -45.04 -13.61 -13.65
CA GLN A 146 -43.88 -12.84 -14.09
C GLN A 146 -43.50 -11.88 -12.96
N ILE A 147 -42.64 -12.33 -12.06
CA ILE A 147 -41.97 -11.46 -11.11
C ILE A 147 -40.88 -10.77 -11.92
N GLU A 148 -40.94 -9.45 -12.05
CA GLU A 148 -39.87 -8.65 -12.66
C GLU A 148 -38.52 -9.09 -12.10
N PRO A 149 -37.48 -9.25 -12.95
CA PRO A 149 -36.18 -9.72 -12.52
C PRO A 149 -35.52 -8.64 -11.64
N ASN A 150 -35.77 -8.69 -10.34
CA ASN A 150 -35.12 -7.83 -9.37
C ASN A 150 -33.66 -8.29 -9.19
N GLU A 151 -32.74 -7.59 -9.85
CA GLU A 151 -31.30 -7.87 -9.85
C GLU A 151 -30.71 -7.92 -8.42
N ILE A 152 -31.27 -7.15 -7.49
CA ILE A 152 -30.86 -7.11 -6.07
C ILE A 152 -31.25 -8.42 -5.35
N LEU A 153 -32.36 -9.05 -5.73
CA LEU A 153 -32.78 -10.35 -5.18
C LEU A 153 -32.05 -11.53 -5.82
N ARG A 154 -31.50 -11.34 -7.03
CA ARG A 154 -30.82 -12.40 -7.81
C ARG A 154 -29.40 -12.70 -7.29
N PHE A 155 -28.75 -11.71 -6.68
CA PHE A 155 -27.39 -11.83 -6.14
C PHE A 155 -27.34 -11.44 -4.66
N LEU A 156 -27.13 -12.44 -3.80
CA LEU A 156 -26.95 -12.21 -2.37
C LEU A 156 -25.46 -12.10 -2.05
N ASN A 157 -25.04 -10.95 -1.54
CA ASN A 157 -23.71 -10.77 -0.99
C ASN A 157 -23.71 -11.24 0.47
N ALA A 158 -23.34 -12.50 0.69
CA ALA A 158 -23.43 -13.17 1.99
C ALA A 158 -22.05 -13.26 2.65
N ARG A 159 -22.04 -13.15 3.98
CA ARG A 159 -20.85 -13.45 4.78
C ARG A 159 -20.62 -14.96 4.75
N TYR A 160 -19.43 -15.37 4.34
CA TYR A 160 -19.00 -16.75 4.48
C TYR A 160 -18.56 -17.00 5.93
N ILE A 161 -19.06 -18.08 6.53
CA ILE A 161 -18.59 -18.60 7.81
C ILE A 161 -18.24 -20.06 7.55
N SER A 162 -16.98 -20.44 7.82
CA SER A 162 -16.59 -21.84 7.67
C SER A 162 -17.38 -22.73 8.64
N PRO A 163 -17.65 -24.00 8.30
CA PRO A 163 -18.35 -24.93 9.19
C PRO A 163 -17.71 -25.02 10.59
N VAL A 164 -16.38 -24.94 10.67
CA VAL A 164 -15.63 -24.97 11.94
C VAL A 164 -15.91 -23.73 12.79
N GLU A 165 -15.85 -22.54 12.19
CA GLU A 165 -16.14 -21.28 12.89
C GLU A 165 -17.60 -21.21 13.34
N ALA A 166 -18.53 -21.72 12.53
CA ALA A 166 -19.95 -21.83 12.88
C ALA A 166 -20.16 -22.75 14.08
N CYS A 167 -19.57 -23.95 14.08
CA CYS A 167 -19.64 -24.88 15.20
C CYS A 167 -19.03 -24.31 16.48
N MET A 168 -17.86 -23.66 16.40
CA MET A 168 -17.23 -23.04 17.57
C MET A 168 -18.09 -21.92 18.18
N ARG A 169 -18.76 -21.11 17.34
CA ARG A 169 -19.68 -20.08 17.83
C ARG A 169 -20.97 -20.66 18.39
N LEU A 170 -21.57 -21.66 17.75
CA LEU A 170 -22.80 -22.32 18.21
C LEU A 170 -22.60 -22.99 19.57
N LEU A 171 -21.40 -23.52 19.83
CA LEU A 171 -21.04 -24.18 21.08
C LEU A 171 -20.42 -23.24 22.12
N ASP A 172 -20.43 -21.93 21.87
CA ASP A 172 -19.86 -20.87 22.74
C ASP A 172 -18.40 -21.10 23.14
N TYR A 173 -17.61 -21.72 22.26
CA TYR A 173 -16.18 -21.89 22.48
C TYR A 173 -15.43 -20.57 22.23
N SER A 174 -14.42 -20.30 23.08
CA SER A 174 -13.56 -19.14 22.91
C SER A 174 -12.73 -19.24 21.63
N VAL A 175 -13.09 -18.47 20.61
CA VAL A 175 -12.40 -18.44 19.30
C VAL A 175 -11.08 -17.63 19.32
N GLN A 176 -10.73 -17.00 20.43
CA GLN A 176 -9.55 -16.16 20.58
C GLN A 176 -8.97 -16.23 21.99
N GLY A 177 -7.64 -16.16 22.10
CA GLY A 177 -6.91 -16.19 23.36
C GLY A 177 -5.52 -15.58 23.20
N GLN A 178 -4.86 -15.27 24.33
CA GLN A 178 -3.51 -14.72 24.34
C GLN A 178 -2.59 -15.62 25.17
N THR A 179 -1.63 -16.25 24.52
CA THR A 179 -0.63 -17.11 25.19
C THR A 179 0.56 -16.32 25.75
N HIS A 180 0.91 -15.20 25.10
CA HIS A 180 2.08 -14.39 25.47
C HIS A 180 1.78 -12.89 25.47
N ALA A 181 2.39 -12.15 26.39
CA ALA A 181 2.50 -10.69 26.33
C ALA A 181 3.67 -10.28 25.42
N ILE A 182 3.50 -9.24 24.61
CA ILE A 182 4.60 -8.69 23.80
C ILE A 182 5.21 -7.51 24.57
N THR A 183 6.50 -7.61 24.90
CA THR A 183 7.28 -6.52 25.49
C THR A 183 8.05 -5.81 24.38
N GLN A 184 7.73 -4.55 24.11
CA GLN A 184 8.48 -3.76 23.13
C GLN A 184 9.81 -3.31 23.73
N LEU A 185 10.91 -3.68 23.08
CA LEU A 185 12.26 -3.38 23.53
C LEU A 185 12.78 -2.15 22.76
N THR A 186 13.06 -1.08 23.50
CA THR A 186 13.53 0.20 22.95
C THR A 186 15.01 0.16 22.59
N ILE A 187 15.38 0.86 21.53
CA ILE A 187 16.76 1.00 21.06
C ILE A 187 17.04 2.50 20.91
N TYR A 188 18.19 2.93 21.37
CA TYR A 188 18.66 4.32 21.33
C TYR A 188 20.20 4.30 21.46
N LEU A 189 20.88 5.37 21.00
CA LEU A 189 22.34 5.47 21.09
C LEU A 189 22.79 5.88 22.49
N GLU A 190 24.06 5.70 22.82
CA GLU A 190 24.59 6.06 24.14
C GLU A 190 24.23 7.51 24.52
N ASN A 191 23.65 7.70 25.70
CA ASN A 191 23.15 8.98 26.23
C ASN A 191 21.97 9.64 25.47
N GLU A 192 21.34 8.94 24.51
CA GLU A 192 20.15 9.42 23.79
C GLU A 192 18.84 8.81 24.32
N GLN A 193 18.75 8.54 25.63
CA GLN A 193 17.51 8.01 26.21
C GLN A 193 16.38 9.05 26.14
N MET A 194 15.21 8.64 25.66
CA MET A 194 14.01 9.47 25.77
C MET A 194 13.56 9.55 27.23
N VAL A 195 13.63 10.75 27.82
CA VAL A 195 13.14 11.04 29.17
C VAL A 195 11.92 11.94 29.10
N THR A 196 10.86 11.57 29.80
CA THR A 196 9.68 12.43 29.95
C THR A 196 9.79 13.26 31.23
N PHE A 197 9.49 14.55 31.12
CA PHE A 197 9.51 15.49 32.24
C PHE A 197 8.39 16.52 32.12
N ARG A 198 8.04 17.12 33.26
CA ARG A 198 7.14 18.27 33.36
C ARG A 198 7.98 19.52 33.57
N SER A 199 7.44 20.69 33.21
CA SER A 199 8.11 21.97 33.43
C SER A 199 8.44 22.26 34.91
N SER A 200 7.76 21.59 35.84
CA SER A 200 7.99 21.70 37.28
C SER A 200 9.07 20.75 37.82
N ASP A 201 9.61 19.85 36.99
CA ASP A 201 10.57 18.84 37.45
C ASP A 201 12.00 19.43 37.56
N ASP A 202 12.73 19.06 38.62
CA ASP A 202 14.14 19.43 38.80
C ASP A 202 15.02 18.80 37.69
N PRO A 203 15.75 19.60 36.88
CA PRO A 203 16.64 19.10 35.85
C PRO A 203 17.64 18.04 36.33
N ALA A 204 18.20 18.19 37.55
CA ALA A 204 19.16 17.24 38.10
C ALA A 204 18.51 15.86 38.30
N VAL A 205 17.24 15.83 38.72
CA VAL A 205 16.47 14.59 38.86
C VAL A 205 16.06 14.03 37.51
N VAL A 206 15.66 14.89 36.56
CA VAL A 206 15.23 14.45 35.21
C VAL A 206 16.33 13.67 34.50
N VAL A 207 17.59 14.14 34.54
CA VAL A 207 18.74 13.45 33.93
C VAL A 207 18.92 12.03 34.50
N THR A 208 18.58 11.81 35.77
CA THR A 208 18.70 10.47 36.37
C THR A 208 17.62 9.47 35.94
N ARG A 209 16.49 9.93 35.38
CA ARG A 209 15.37 9.05 34.97
C ARG A 209 15.74 8.13 33.82
N GLY A 210 16.70 8.52 32.98
CA GLY A 210 17.21 7.73 31.85
C GLY A 210 18.26 6.67 32.23
N LYS A 211 18.74 6.64 33.48
CA LYS A 211 19.84 5.74 33.90
C LYS A 211 19.51 4.26 33.72
N HIS A 212 18.27 3.86 34.03
CA HIS A 212 17.85 2.47 33.98
C HIS A 212 16.70 2.28 32.98
N THR A 213 17.05 1.91 31.75
CA THR A 213 16.09 1.46 30.73
C THR A 213 16.19 -0.06 30.59
N MET A 214 15.32 -0.65 29.76
CA MET A 214 15.44 -2.07 29.43
C MET A 214 16.78 -2.41 28.75
N LEU A 215 17.35 -1.50 27.96
CA LEU A 215 18.60 -1.73 27.25
C LEU A 215 19.80 -1.61 28.20
N THR A 216 19.89 -0.56 29.02
CA THR A 216 21.00 -0.44 29.99
C THR A 216 20.94 -1.53 31.05
N ARG A 217 19.74 -1.94 31.46
CA ARG A 217 19.58 -3.09 32.36
C ARG A 217 20.00 -4.41 31.70
N PHE A 218 19.81 -4.58 30.40
CA PHE A 218 20.32 -5.76 29.70
C PHE A 218 21.86 -5.80 29.78
N PHE A 219 22.53 -4.68 29.54
CA PHE A 219 23.98 -4.57 29.70
C PHE A 219 24.45 -4.84 31.15
N GLU A 220 23.77 -4.25 32.14
CA GLU A 220 24.04 -4.51 33.57
C GLU A 220 23.86 -6.00 33.93
N LEU A 221 22.85 -6.67 33.36
CA LEU A 221 22.63 -8.09 33.59
C LEU A 221 23.74 -8.94 32.97
N CYS A 222 24.16 -8.61 31.74
CA CYS A 222 25.27 -9.30 31.08
C CYS A 222 26.61 -9.09 31.80
N ALA A 223 26.79 -7.94 32.46
CA ALA A 223 27.97 -7.63 33.26
C ALA A 223 27.94 -8.22 34.68
N SER A 224 26.81 -8.76 35.13
CA SER A 224 26.63 -9.24 36.50
C SER A 224 27.24 -10.64 36.70
N GLU A 225 28.08 -10.79 37.72
CA GLU A 225 28.66 -12.08 38.12
C GLU A 225 27.71 -12.97 38.94
N ALA A 226 26.54 -12.45 39.34
CA ALA A 226 25.55 -13.20 40.12
C ALA A 226 25.11 -14.50 39.40
N PRO A 227 25.06 -15.66 40.09
CA PRO A 227 24.75 -16.96 39.49
C PRO A 227 23.44 -16.97 38.70
N GLU A 228 22.41 -16.30 39.20
CA GLU A 228 21.10 -16.19 38.54
C GLU A 228 21.11 -15.39 37.23
N ASN A 229 22.11 -14.53 37.03
CA ASN A 229 22.21 -13.66 35.86
C ASN A 229 23.13 -14.22 34.78
N GLN A 230 23.92 -15.27 35.06
CA GLN A 230 24.85 -15.85 34.09
C GLN A 230 24.17 -16.37 32.82
N VAL A 231 22.89 -16.73 32.89
CA VAL A 231 22.08 -17.09 31.72
C VAL A 231 22.02 -15.97 30.66
N THR A 232 22.22 -14.70 31.06
CA THR A 232 22.19 -13.55 30.14
C THR A 232 23.42 -13.43 29.24
N ILE A 233 24.54 -14.06 29.60
CA ILE A 233 25.76 -14.10 28.77
C ILE A 233 25.48 -14.81 27.44
N SER A 234 24.57 -15.79 27.45
CA SER A 234 24.16 -16.53 26.25
C SER A 234 22.82 -16.05 25.66
N ALA A 235 22.22 -14.99 26.22
CA ALA A 235 20.93 -14.46 25.79
C ALA A 235 21.08 -13.29 24.81
N LEU A 236 20.14 -13.18 23.87
CA LEU A 236 19.96 -11.99 23.05
C LEU A 236 19.05 -10.99 23.77
N TYR A 237 19.09 -9.73 23.35
CA TYR A 237 18.25 -8.69 23.95
C TYR A 237 16.74 -9.05 23.88
N GLN A 238 16.31 -9.66 22.77
CA GLN A 238 14.93 -10.13 22.56
C GLN A 238 14.49 -11.28 23.48
N ASP A 239 15.43 -12.01 24.06
CA ASP A 239 15.15 -13.13 24.97
C ASP A 239 14.97 -12.68 26.41
N ILE A 240 15.39 -11.46 26.77
CA ILE A 240 15.34 -10.97 28.15
C ILE A 240 13.93 -11.01 28.74
N PRO A 241 12.83 -10.64 28.04
CA PRO A 241 11.49 -10.76 28.60
C PRO A 241 11.04 -12.20 28.89
N LYS A 242 11.68 -13.22 28.31
CA LYS A 242 11.44 -14.64 28.61
C LYS A 242 12.12 -15.06 29.92
N LEU A 243 13.26 -14.45 30.23
CA LEU A 243 14.15 -14.84 31.32
C LEU A 243 13.95 -13.97 32.58
N PHE A 244 13.74 -12.67 32.39
CA PHE A 244 13.69 -11.67 33.46
C PHE A 244 12.40 -10.84 33.39
N ARG A 245 11.97 -10.35 34.56
CA ARG A 245 10.79 -9.49 34.70
C ARG A 245 11.19 -8.10 35.13
N TRP A 246 10.67 -7.12 34.39
CA TRP A 246 10.92 -5.69 34.64
C TRP A 246 10.15 -5.12 35.84
N VAL A 247 9.12 -5.83 36.36
CA VAL A 247 8.25 -5.34 37.44
C VAL A 247 8.16 -6.39 38.56
N ARG A 248 8.41 -5.95 39.80
CA ARG A 248 8.15 -6.75 41.01
C ARG A 248 6.63 -6.91 41.19
N ARG A 249 6.13 -8.15 41.07
CA ARG A 249 4.77 -8.63 41.40
C ARG A 249 3.66 -8.36 40.36
N LYS A 250 3.51 -9.29 39.41
CA LYS A 250 2.24 -9.63 38.74
C LYS A 250 2.17 -11.15 38.51
N ARG A 251 0.94 -11.67 38.37
CA ARG A 251 0.62 -13.06 37.97
C ARG A 251 1.46 -13.45 36.74
N TYR A 252 2.01 -14.67 36.73
CA TYR A 252 2.85 -15.15 35.63
C TYR A 252 2.09 -15.08 34.30
N GLN A 253 2.67 -14.38 33.32
CA GLN A 253 2.26 -14.39 31.93
C GLN A 253 3.53 -14.49 31.10
N ALA A 254 3.62 -15.49 30.22
CA ALA A 254 4.77 -15.63 29.34
C ALA A 254 4.92 -14.37 28.49
N ALA A 255 6.16 -13.90 28.28
CA ALA A 255 6.43 -12.67 27.54
C ALA A 255 7.46 -12.90 26.42
N LEU A 256 7.23 -12.25 25.28
CA LEU A 256 8.15 -12.24 24.14
C LEU A 256 8.67 -10.82 23.95
N GLY A 257 10.00 -10.67 23.84
CA GLY A 257 10.62 -9.41 23.48
C GLY A 257 10.49 -9.15 21.98
N ARG A 258 10.09 -7.93 21.61
CA ARG A 258 10.17 -7.45 20.24
C ARG A 258 10.87 -6.10 20.22
N MET A 259 12.05 -6.05 19.62
CA MET A 259 12.74 -4.79 19.36
C MET A 259 11.90 -3.90 18.45
N ILE A 260 11.90 -2.60 18.75
CA ILE A 260 11.22 -1.60 17.93
C ILE A 260 11.76 -1.62 16.50
N HIS A 261 10.91 -1.25 15.55
CA HIS A 261 11.33 -1.03 14.17
C HIS A 261 12.26 0.18 14.13
N VAL A 262 13.42 0.03 13.51
CA VAL A 262 14.36 1.11 13.22
C VAL A 262 14.46 1.22 11.70
N SER A 263 14.29 2.43 11.16
CA SER A 263 14.42 2.66 9.73
C SER A 263 15.88 2.45 9.30
N PRO A 264 16.15 1.80 8.16
CA PRO A 264 17.49 1.74 7.60
C PRO A 264 18.12 3.12 7.34
N ARG A 265 17.31 4.19 7.21
CA ARG A 265 17.79 5.58 7.09
C ARG A 265 18.46 6.10 8.36
N ASP A 266 18.15 5.53 9.52
CA ASP A 266 18.84 5.80 10.79
C ASP A 266 19.95 4.76 10.97
N MET A 267 21.03 4.93 10.20
CA MET A 267 22.08 3.92 10.03
C MET A 267 22.66 3.46 11.36
N GLN A 268 22.97 4.41 12.27
CA GLN A 268 23.56 4.09 13.58
C GLN A 268 22.65 3.17 14.40
N ARG A 269 21.37 3.53 14.58
CA ARG A 269 20.43 2.69 15.35
C ARG A 269 20.07 1.40 14.61
N PHE A 270 20.07 1.42 13.28
CA PHE A 270 19.80 0.25 12.46
C PHE A 270 20.88 -0.81 12.64
N TYR A 271 22.16 -0.46 12.49
CA TYR A 271 23.26 -1.40 12.69
C TYR A 271 23.44 -1.81 14.14
N MET A 272 23.16 -0.92 15.10
CA MET A 272 23.07 -1.29 16.51
C MET A 272 21.99 -2.35 16.75
N ARG A 273 20.82 -2.23 16.10
CA ARG A 273 19.77 -3.25 16.15
C ARG A 273 20.23 -4.57 15.55
N VAL A 274 20.96 -4.55 14.41
CA VAL A 274 21.55 -5.75 13.81
C VAL A 274 22.46 -6.45 14.81
N LEU A 275 23.35 -5.71 15.48
CA LEU A 275 24.22 -6.26 16.52
C LEU A 275 23.42 -6.86 17.68
N LEU A 276 22.39 -6.18 18.20
CA LEU A 276 21.53 -6.70 19.28
C LEU A 276 20.71 -7.94 18.89
N CYS A 277 20.49 -8.18 17.59
CA CYS A 277 19.85 -9.40 17.09
C CYS A 277 20.77 -10.61 17.12
N HIS A 278 22.09 -10.44 17.05
CA HIS A 278 23.04 -11.53 16.82
C HIS A 278 24.05 -11.70 17.96
N ARG A 279 24.42 -10.62 18.64
CA ARG A 279 25.40 -10.63 19.73
C ARG A 279 24.75 -10.98 21.06
N LYS A 280 25.36 -11.95 21.73
CA LYS A 280 24.99 -12.40 23.09
C LYS A 280 25.91 -11.76 24.11
N GLY A 281 25.38 -11.50 25.30
CA GLY A 281 26.17 -11.03 26.44
C GLY A 281 26.87 -9.66 26.33
N PRO A 282 26.42 -8.66 25.53
CA PRO A 282 27.10 -7.36 25.51
C PRO A 282 26.99 -6.66 26.88
N THR A 283 28.09 -6.13 27.40
CA THR A 283 28.14 -5.49 28.74
C THR A 283 28.02 -3.97 28.72
N SER A 284 28.10 -3.34 27.55
CA SER A 284 28.00 -1.89 27.35
C SER A 284 27.75 -1.53 25.88
N PHE A 285 27.49 -0.26 25.59
CA PHE A 285 27.42 0.26 24.22
C PHE A 285 28.74 0.10 23.45
N GLU A 286 29.86 0.27 24.15
CA GLU A 286 31.22 0.05 23.63
C GLU A 286 31.45 -1.43 23.35
N ASN A 287 31.16 -2.31 24.32
CA ASN A 287 31.35 -3.74 24.15
C ASN A 287 30.48 -4.31 23.01
N LEU A 288 29.31 -3.74 22.77
CA LEU A 288 28.45 -4.07 21.62
C LEU A 288 29.13 -3.75 20.27
N ARG A 289 30.06 -2.78 20.22
CA ARG A 289 30.91 -2.47 19.06
C ARG A 289 32.26 -3.20 19.04
N THR A 290 32.64 -3.89 20.12
CA THR A 290 33.91 -4.63 20.18
C THR A 290 33.78 -6.02 19.56
N VAL A 291 34.46 -6.28 18.44
CA VAL A 291 34.48 -7.60 17.77
C VAL A 291 35.91 -8.11 17.73
N ASP A 292 36.12 -9.37 18.16
CA ASP A 292 37.44 -10.01 18.24
C ASP A 292 38.51 -9.18 18.97
N GLY A 293 38.10 -8.46 20.02
CA GLY A 293 38.98 -7.61 20.83
C GLY A 293 39.25 -6.22 20.26
N VAL A 294 38.71 -5.89 19.08
CA VAL A 294 38.83 -4.56 18.46
C VAL A 294 37.52 -3.79 18.62
N THR A 295 37.59 -2.60 19.21
CA THR A 295 36.45 -1.68 19.31
C THR A 295 36.39 -0.81 18.06
N TYR A 296 35.29 -0.90 17.32
CA TYR A 296 35.05 -0.12 16.11
C TYR A 296 34.35 1.21 16.40
N ASP A 297 34.60 2.20 15.55
CA ASP A 297 34.03 3.54 15.71
C ASP A 297 32.53 3.56 15.41
N SER A 298 32.07 2.76 14.45
CA SER A 298 30.66 2.67 14.07
C SER A 298 30.04 1.30 14.36
N TYR A 299 28.72 1.28 14.63
CA TYR A 299 27.97 0.02 14.72
C TYR A 299 27.94 -0.73 13.37
N ARG A 300 28.11 -0.03 12.24
CA ARG A 300 28.19 -0.62 10.89
C ARG A 300 29.46 -1.44 10.74
N GLU A 301 30.61 -0.87 11.04
CA GLU A 301 31.91 -1.57 10.99
C GLU A 301 31.93 -2.78 11.91
N ALA A 302 31.46 -2.62 13.16
CA ALA A 302 31.33 -3.75 14.08
C ALA A 302 30.43 -4.86 13.50
N ALA A 303 29.31 -4.52 12.87
CA ALA A 303 28.44 -5.52 12.25
C ALA A 303 29.08 -6.20 11.02
N LEU A 304 29.85 -5.45 10.23
CA LEU A 304 30.61 -5.96 9.07
C LEU A 304 31.69 -6.94 9.52
N HIS A 305 32.53 -6.54 10.49
CA HIS A 305 33.60 -7.39 11.02
C HIS A 305 33.08 -8.59 11.81
N ALA A 306 31.90 -8.50 12.42
CA ALA A 306 31.24 -9.65 13.02
C ALA A 306 30.63 -10.64 11.99
N GLY A 307 30.72 -10.33 10.70
CA GLY A 307 30.18 -11.17 9.62
C GLY A 307 28.65 -11.15 9.55
N TYR A 308 27.99 -10.12 10.09
CA TYR A 308 26.53 -9.96 10.00
C TYR A 308 26.09 -9.17 8.76
N LEU A 309 27.04 -8.57 8.06
CA LEU A 309 26.86 -7.91 6.76
C LEU A 309 27.70 -8.67 5.73
N GLU A 310 27.18 -8.80 4.50
CA GLU A 310 27.95 -9.35 3.38
C GLU A 310 29.11 -8.40 3.03
N ASN A 311 30.22 -8.93 2.49
CA ASN A 311 31.33 -8.12 2.01
C ASN A 311 31.40 -8.17 0.47
N ASP A 312 31.90 -7.11 -0.16
CA ASP A 312 31.89 -7.00 -1.61
C ASP A 312 33.09 -7.67 -2.29
N SER A 313 33.81 -8.52 -1.57
CA SER A 313 35.06 -9.12 -2.05
C SER A 313 34.83 -9.96 -3.32
N GLU A 314 33.70 -10.66 -3.39
CA GLU A 314 33.28 -11.45 -4.56
C GLU A 314 32.94 -10.56 -5.77
N TRP A 315 32.35 -9.38 -5.54
CA TRP A 315 32.01 -8.42 -6.60
C TRP A 315 33.25 -7.72 -7.15
N VAL A 316 34.19 -7.37 -6.27
CA VAL A 316 35.50 -6.84 -6.65
C VAL A 316 36.28 -7.85 -7.48
N ALA A 317 36.29 -9.13 -7.06
CA ALA A 317 36.92 -10.21 -7.82
C ALA A 317 36.26 -10.40 -9.20
N CYS A 318 34.91 -10.42 -9.24
CA CYS A 318 34.14 -10.53 -10.49
C CYS A 318 34.43 -9.38 -11.47
N MET A 319 34.47 -8.14 -10.98
CA MET A 319 34.79 -6.97 -11.81
C MET A 319 36.24 -6.99 -12.29
N THR A 320 37.18 -7.40 -11.43
CA THR A 320 38.61 -7.52 -11.77
C THR A 320 38.83 -8.58 -12.85
N GLU A 321 38.16 -9.72 -12.76
CA GLU A 321 38.21 -10.79 -13.76
C GLU A 321 37.62 -10.33 -15.09
N ALA A 322 36.39 -9.78 -15.07
CA ALA A 322 35.70 -9.33 -16.28
C ALA A 322 36.50 -8.24 -17.04
N SER A 323 37.25 -7.40 -16.32
CA SER A 323 38.07 -6.33 -16.91
C SER A 323 39.14 -6.83 -17.89
N GLN A 324 39.55 -8.10 -17.78
CA GLN A 324 40.61 -8.67 -18.63
C GLN A 324 40.14 -9.01 -20.05
N PHE A 325 38.83 -9.22 -20.27
CA PHE A 325 38.31 -9.74 -21.54
C PHE A 325 36.99 -9.13 -22.01
N ARG A 326 36.35 -8.24 -21.22
CA ARG A 326 35.08 -7.59 -21.59
C ARG A 326 35.29 -6.18 -22.12
N MET A 327 34.46 -5.79 -23.08
CA MET A 327 34.47 -4.43 -23.63
C MET A 327 33.92 -3.42 -22.60
N PRO A 328 34.35 -2.14 -22.63
CA PRO A 328 33.98 -1.14 -21.62
C PRO A 328 32.46 -0.98 -21.38
N TYR A 329 31.63 -1.12 -22.41
CA TYR A 329 30.17 -1.09 -22.25
C TYR A 329 29.63 -2.29 -21.46
N GLN A 330 30.19 -3.48 -21.69
CA GLN A 330 29.79 -4.72 -20.99
C GLN A 330 30.21 -4.68 -19.52
N LEU A 331 31.36 -4.07 -19.21
CA LEU A 331 31.79 -3.83 -17.82
C LEU A 331 30.83 -2.88 -17.09
N ARG A 332 30.38 -1.82 -17.76
CA ARG A 332 29.38 -0.89 -17.19
C ARG A 332 28.03 -1.54 -16.95
N GLN A 333 27.60 -2.42 -17.87
CA GLN A 333 26.37 -3.19 -17.68
C GLN A 333 26.50 -4.22 -16.55
N LEU A 334 27.63 -4.92 -16.47
CA LEU A 334 27.90 -5.87 -15.39
C LEU A 334 27.91 -5.18 -14.02
N PHE A 335 28.61 -4.06 -13.90
CA PHE A 335 28.61 -3.23 -12.69
C PHE A 335 27.19 -2.80 -12.29
N ALA A 336 26.40 -2.27 -13.23
CA ALA A 336 25.04 -1.85 -12.95
C ALA A 336 24.12 -3.04 -12.61
N THR A 337 24.37 -4.22 -13.18
CA THR A 337 23.64 -5.46 -12.86
C THR A 337 23.97 -5.94 -11.45
N ILE A 338 25.26 -5.93 -11.07
CA ILE A 338 25.71 -6.30 -9.72
C ILE A 338 25.07 -5.37 -8.68
N ILE A 339 25.00 -4.06 -8.91
CA ILE A 339 24.37 -3.14 -7.95
C ILE A 339 22.86 -3.32 -7.85
N VAL A 340 22.19 -3.62 -8.96
CA VAL A 340 20.72 -3.72 -9.00
C VAL A 340 20.23 -5.06 -8.45
N TYR A 341 20.97 -6.14 -8.69
CA TYR A 341 20.53 -7.51 -8.39
C TYR A 341 21.32 -8.18 -7.26
N SER A 342 22.44 -7.61 -6.82
CA SER A 342 23.22 -8.10 -5.67
C SER A 342 23.19 -7.10 -4.50
N GLN A 343 23.43 -7.58 -3.27
CA GLN A 343 23.51 -6.73 -2.08
C GLN A 343 24.93 -6.18 -1.91
N VAL A 344 25.31 -5.23 -2.77
CA VAL A 344 26.62 -4.54 -2.70
C VAL A 344 26.62 -3.55 -1.53
N VAL A 345 27.61 -3.64 -0.65
CA VAL A 345 27.69 -2.91 0.63
C VAL A 345 28.49 -1.60 0.53
N GLU A 346 29.49 -1.52 -0.35
CA GLU A 346 30.39 -0.38 -0.60
C GLU A 346 30.52 -0.11 -2.10
N VAL A 347 29.46 0.50 -2.64
CA VAL A 347 29.34 0.76 -4.09
C VAL A 347 30.43 1.72 -4.60
N ASP A 348 30.89 2.67 -3.77
CA ASP A 348 31.91 3.65 -4.15
C ASP A 348 33.30 3.03 -4.29
N ALA A 349 33.68 2.13 -3.39
CA ALA A 349 34.95 1.42 -3.45
C ALA A 349 35.05 0.58 -4.75
N LEU A 350 33.93 -0.03 -5.15
CA LEU A 350 33.84 -0.80 -6.41
C LEU A 350 33.91 0.10 -7.66
N LEU A 351 33.39 1.33 -7.57
CA LEU A 351 33.42 2.33 -8.65
C LEU A 351 34.80 2.97 -8.82
N GLU A 352 35.48 3.29 -7.72
CA GLU A 352 36.80 3.94 -7.68
C GLU A 352 37.93 3.04 -8.16
N GLY A 353 37.88 1.73 -7.85
CA GLY A 353 38.89 0.76 -8.28
C GLY A 353 38.98 0.55 -9.80
N ASN A 354 37.97 0.97 -10.56
CA ASN A 354 37.81 0.62 -11.98
C ASN A 354 37.86 1.78 -12.97
N THR A 355 37.87 3.07 -12.56
CA THR A 355 37.67 4.18 -13.53
C THR A 355 38.36 5.51 -13.16
N LYS A 356 39.28 6.00 -14.01
CA LYS A 356 39.94 7.32 -13.88
C LYS A 356 39.34 8.44 -14.73
N GLU A 357 38.40 8.17 -15.65
CA GLU A 357 37.84 9.17 -16.58
C GLU A 357 36.37 9.54 -16.29
N GLU A 358 36.08 10.85 -16.23
CA GLU A 358 34.74 11.41 -15.94
C GLU A 358 33.63 10.89 -16.87
N MET A 359 33.93 10.74 -18.16
CA MET A 359 32.97 10.19 -19.13
C MET A 359 32.57 8.74 -18.80
N VAL A 360 33.50 7.92 -18.33
CA VAL A 360 33.22 6.53 -17.99
C VAL A 360 32.36 6.48 -16.74
N LYS A 361 32.69 7.26 -15.70
CA LYS A 361 31.88 7.37 -14.47
C LYS A 361 30.46 7.82 -14.79
N PHE A 362 30.30 8.86 -15.60
CA PHE A 362 28.99 9.34 -16.03
C PHE A 362 28.14 8.26 -16.74
N HIS A 363 28.72 7.53 -17.71
CA HIS A 363 27.98 6.48 -18.43
C HIS A 363 27.61 5.30 -17.53
N THR A 364 28.48 4.96 -16.57
CA THR A 364 28.22 3.92 -15.57
C THR A 364 27.05 4.32 -14.66
N LEU A 365 27.08 5.54 -14.11
CA LEU A 365 26.02 6.09 -13.27
C LEU A 365 24.71 6.21 -14.06
N LYS A 366 24.76 6.63 -15.33
CA LYS A 366 23.57 6.72 -16.18
C LYS A 366 22.92 5.33 -16.38
N ASN A 367 23.71 4.31 -16.72
CA ASN A 367 23.21 2.95 -16.90
C ASN A 367 22.61 2.39 -15.61
N LEU A 368 23.26 2.66 -14.47
CA LEU A 368 22.76 2.29 -13.16
C LEU A 368 21.43 2.99 -12.83
N ASN A 369 21.33 4.30 -13.05
CA ASN A 369 20.09 5.05 -12.84
C ASN A 369 18.96 4.53 -13.73
N ASP A 370 19.26 4.18 -14.98
CA ASP A 370 18.28 3.63 -15.92
C ASP A 370 17.70 2.29 -15.45
N LEU A 371 18.53 1.40 -14.89
CA LEU A 371 18.11 0.13 -14.31
C LEU A 371 17.39 0.30 -12.97
N LEU A 372 17.83 1.23 -12.12
CA LEU A 372 17.14 1.56 -10.87
C LEU A 372 15.74 2.12 -11.13
N LEU A 373 15.60 3.02 -12.13
CA LEU A 373 14.31 3.57 -12.55
C LEU A 373 13.36 2.49 -13.07
N ALA A 374 13.89 1.49 -13.78
CA ALA A 374 13.09 0.34 -14.22
C ALA A 374 12.56 -0.50 -13.04
N ASN A 375 13.26 -0.48 -11.90
CA ASN A 375 12.88 -1.18 -10.66
C ASN A 375 12.24 -0.24 -9.60
N GLY A 376 11.83 0.97 -9.99
CA GLY A 376 11.10 1.89 -9.10
C GLY A 376 11.97 2.67 -8.09
N SER A 377 13.29 2.68 -8.27
CA SER A 377 14.24 3.48 -7.50
C SER A 377 14.98 4.47 -8.40
N ALA A 378 15.91 5.28 -7.86
CA ALA A 378 16.71 6.23 -8.61
C ALA A 378 18.08 6.36 -7.93
N ILE A 379 19.12 6.76 -8.68
CA ILE A 379 20.44 7.06 -8.09
C ILE A 379 20.34 8.13 -7.00
N ALA A 380 19.40 9.06 -7.13
CA ALA A 380 19.13 10.08 -6.12
C ALA A 380 18.73 9.55 -4.74
N HIS A 381 18.43 8.25 -4.61
CA HIS A 381 18.14 7.61 -3.33
C HIS A 381 19.37 7.00 -2.64
N PHE A 382 20.54 7.04 -3.29
CA PHE A 382 21.81 6.53 -2.78
C PHE A 382 22.73 7.71 -2.53
N GLU A 383 22.82 8.16 -1.26
CA GLU A 383 23.58 9.36 -0.87
C GLU A 383 25.10 9.17 -1.01
N ASP A 384 25.57 7.92 -0.97
CA ASP A 384 26.99 7.59 -1.06
C ASP A 384 27.50 7.68 -2.52
N LEU A 385 26.62 7.52 -3.52
CA LEU A 385 26.98 7.54 -4.93
C LEU A 385 27.10 8.96 -5.51
N PRO A 386 28.06 9.21 -6.43
CA PRO A 386 28.10 10.45 -7.20
C PRO A 386 26.81 10.65 -7.98
N GLN A 387 26.21 11.83 -7.85
CA GLN A 387 24.93 12.13 -8.45
C GLN A 387 25.08 12.54 -9.92
N LEU A 388 24.09 12.18 -10.75
CA LEU A 388 24.11 12.60 -12.16
C LEU A 388 24.15 14.12 -12.31
N CYS A 389 23.59 14.88 -11.37
CA CYS A 389 23.63 16.35 -11.37
C CYS A 389 25.03 16.94 -11.20
N GLU A 390 26.02 16.17 -10.74
CA GLU A 390 27.43 16.57 -10.65
C GLU A 390 28.11 16.61 -12.03
N TYR A 391 27.46 16.05 -13.06
CA TYR A 391 27.93 16.05 -14.45
C TYR A 391 26.98 16.81 -15.40
N PRO A 392 26.69 18.11 -15.15
CA PRO A 392 25.59 18.82 -15.82
C PRO A 392 25.76 18.91 -17.34
N HIS A 393 26.99 19.07 -17.85
CA HIS A 393 27.28 19.10 -19.29
C HIS A 393 27.05 17.74 -19.97
N LEU A 394 27.41 16.64 -19.30
CA LEU A 394 27.20 15.29 -19.82
C LEU A 394 25.76 14.82 -19.66
N VAL A 395 25.06 15.25 -18.60
CA VAL A 395 23.60 15.10 -18.45
C VAL A 395 22.90 15.82 -19.58
N LEU A 396 23.28 17.07 -19.87
CA LEU A 396 22.71 17.84 -20.96
C LEU A 396 22.98 17.16 -22.31
N ASP A 397 24.20 16.74 -22.61
CA ASP A 397 24.53 15.97 -23.83
C ASP A 397 23.76 14.63 -23.90
N SER A 398 23.61 13.93 -22.79
CA SER A 398 22.83 12.68 -22.67
C SER A 398 21.31 12.89 -22.82
N LEU A 399 20.78 14.02 -22.36
CA LEU A 399 19.37 14.41 -22.51
C LEU A 399 19.09 14.95 -23.92
N LEU A 400 20.10 15.56 -24.55
CA LEU A 400 20.09 15.96 -25.96
C LEU A 400 20.24 14.73 -26.89
N GLN A 401 20.88 13.65 -26.43
CA GLN A 401 21.01 12.38 -27.16
C GLN A 401 20.03 11.27 -26.68
N ASN A 402 18.81 11.30 -27.20
CA ASN A 402 17.97 10.12 -27.56
C ASN A 402 17.75 8.95 -26.54
N ASN A 403 17.59 9.13 -25.22
CA ASN A 403 17.33 7.97 -24.32
C ASN A 403 15.98 7.24 -24.54
N ILE A 404 14.89 7.95 -24.88
CA ILE A 404 13.58 7.31 -25.10
C ILE A 404 13.53 6.56 -26.44
N ILE A 405 14.13 7.15 -27.48
CA ILE A 405 14.22 6.58 -28.82
C ILE A 405 15.14 5.37 -28.82
N ARG A 406 16.30 5.47 -28.15
CA ARG A 406 17.24 4.37 -27.97
C ARG A 406 16.61 3.19 -27.21
N ARG A 407 15.92 3.41 -26.09
CA ARG A 407 15.17 2.33 -25.40
C ARG A 407 14.06 1.71 -26.24
N LYS A 408 13.41 2.48 -27.13
CA LYS A 408 12.36 1.95 -28.02
C LYS A 408 12.92 1.20 -29.23
N MET A 409 14.16 1.50 -29.64
CA MET A 409 14.86 0.78 -30.71
C MET A 409 15.66 -0.43 -30.22
N GLU A 410 16.25 -0.36 -29.01
CA GLU A 410 17.16 -1.39 -28.46
C GLU A 410 16.53 -2.24 -27.33
N GLY A 411 15.32 -1.88 -26.84
CA GLY A 411 14.71 -2.52 -25.67
C GLY A 411 13.93 -3.82 -25.94
N TYR A 412 13.96 -4.34 -27.17
CA TYR A 412 13.29 -5.57 -27.55
C TYR A 412 14.32 -6.62 -28.00
N SER A 413 14.22 -7.84 -27.49
CA SER A 413 15.06 -8.95 -27.97
C SER A 413 14.75 -9.21 -29.44
N LEU A 414 15.75 -9.09 -30.31
CA LEU A 414 15.60 -9.35 -31.74
C LEU A 414 15.17 -10.80 -31.98
N ASP A 415 15.64 -11.74 -31.18
CA ASP A 415 15.26 -13.16 -31.26
C ASP A 415 13.76 -13.33 -31.00
N VAL A 416 13.21 -12.67 -29.97
CA VAL A 416 11.77 -12.75 -29.63
C VAL A 416 10.91 -12.09 -30.72
N LEU A 417 11.37 -10.97 -31.29
CA LEU A 417 10.68 -10.32 -32.40
C LEU A 417 10.68 -11.21 -33.65
N GLN A 418 11.82 -11.85 -33.95
CA GLN A 418 11.96 -12.77 -35.07
C GLN A 418 11.07 -14.00 -34.89
N GLU A 419 11.09 -14.67 -33.73
CA GLU A 419 10.21 -15.79 -33.40
C GLU A 419 8.72 -15.42 -33.58
N THR A 420 8.35 -14.20 -33.21
CA THR A 420 6.97 -13.71 -33.37
C THR A 420 6.62 -13.50 -34.85
N VAL A 421 7.53 -12.95 -35.65
CA VAL A 421 7.32 -12.74 -37.10
C VAL A 421 7.34 -14.07 -37.87
N ASP A 422 8.13 -15.05 -37.45
CA ASP A 422 8.19 -16.37 -38.09
C ASP A 422 6.84 -17.11 -38.02
N GLN A 423 6.00 -16.76 -37.04
CA GLN A 423 4.64 -17.26 -36.88
C GLN A 423 3.59 -16.53 -37.75
N GLU A 424 3.98 -15.58 -38.61
CA GLU A 424 3.07 -14.86 -39.52
C GLU A 424 2.32 -15.80 -40.48
N HIS A 425 2.86 -17.00 -40.75
CA HIS A 425 2.17 -18.03 -41.53
C HIS A 425 0.85 -18.51 -40.90
N LEU A 426 0.65 -18.28 -39.58
CA LEU A 426 -0.58 -18.62 -38.85
C LEU A 426 -1.73 -17.64 -39.11
N LEU A 427 -1.47 -16.49 -39.75
CA LEU A 427 -2.52 -15.54 -40.14
C LEU A 427 -3.41 -16.13 -41.23
N ASN A 428 -4.73 -16.02 -41.05
CA ASN A 428 -5.70 -16.33 -42.10
C ASN A 428 -5.67 -15.27 -43.22
N ASP A 429 -6.36 -15.52 -44.33
CA ASP A 429 -6.30 -14.67 -45.52
C ASP A 429 -6.78 -13.23 -45.26
N GLU A 430 -7.82 -13.04 -44.45
CA GLU A 430 -8.32 -11.70 -44.09
C GLU A 430 -7.33 -10.94 -43.21
N GLN A 431 -6.78 -11.59 -42.19
CA GLN A 431 -5.77 -11.01 -41.32
C GLN A 431 -4.47 -10.71 -42.07
N ARG A 432 -4.07 -11.57 -43.02
CA ARG A 432 -2.90 -11.37 -43.89
C ARG A 432 -3.09 -10.17 -44.82
N SER A 433 -4.30 -9.96 -45.33
CA SER A 433 -4.65 -8.78 -46.12
C SER A 433 -4.52 -7.49 -45.30
N VAL A 434 -5.07 -7.47 -44.07
CA VAL A 434 -4.95 -6.33 -43.15
C VAL A 434 -3.49 -6.08 -42.77
N TYR A 435 -2.75 -7.13 -42.41
CA TYR A 435 -1.33 -7.07 -42.09
C TYR A 435 -0.53 -6.43 -43.23
N SER A 436 -0.68 -6.94 -44.46
CA SER A 436 0.07 -6.46 -45.63
C SER A 436 -0.26 -5.00 -45.95
N THR A 437 -1.52 -4.61 -45.82
CA THR A 437 -1.98 -3.24 -46.05
C THR A 437 -1.33 -2.26 -45.07
N ILE A 438 -1.32 -2.60 -43.78
CA ILE A 438 -0.74 -1.74 -42.73
C ILE A 438 0.79 -1.67 -42.86
N ILE A 439 1.47 -2.80 -43.10
CA ILE A 439 2.92 -2.81 -43.30
C ILE A 439 3.31 -1.98 -44.52
N ASN A 440 2.56 -2.09 -45.63
CA ASN A 440 2.81 -1.26 -46.81
C ASN A 440 2.59 0.24 -46.51
N ALA A 441 1.59 0.62 -45.71
CA ALA A 441 1.39 2.00 -45.31
C ALA A 441 2.53 2.54 -44.43
N VAL A 442 3.15 1.68 -43.60
CA VAL A 442 4.32 2.03 -42.77
C VAL A 442 5.61 2.13 -43.60
N ASP A 443 5.74 1.32 -44.65
CA ASP A 443 6.90 1.30 -45.54
C ASP A 443 6.84 2.39 -46.62
N ASN A 444 5.65 2.65 -47.14
CA ASN A 444 5.37 3.61 -48.21
C ASN A 444 4.23 4.56 -47.77
N PRO A 445 4.48 5.51 -46.86
CA PRO A 445 3.45 6.41 -46.36
C PRO A 445 2.91 7.31 -47.49
N THR A 446 1.61 7.18 -47.79
CA THR A 446 0.89 8.04 -48.73
C THR A 446 -0.15 8.89 -48.00
N PRO A 447 -0.28 10.19 -48.34
CA PRO A 447 -1.35 11.05 -47.80
C PRO A 447 -2.73 10.39 -47.95
N GLY A 448 -3.58 10.53 -46.93
CA GLY A 448 -4.94 9.98 -46.90
C GLY A 448 -5.06 8.47 -46.66
N ASN A 449 -3.96 7.71 -46.54
CA ASN A 449 -3.99 6.25 -46.27
C ASN A 449 -3.22 5.89 -45.00
N THR A 450 -3.44 6.66 -43.94
CA THR A 450 -2.68 6.58 -42.68
C THR A 450 -3.53 6.14 -41.49
N LEU A 451 -4.86 6.19 -41.55
CA LEU A 451 -5.76 5.80 -40.47
C LEU A 451 -6.52 4.51 -40.78
N PHE A 452 -6.40 3.51 -39.90
CA PHE A 452 -7.05 2.21 -40.05
C PHE A 452 -7.87 1.86 -38.80
N PHE A 453 -9.02 1.21 -38.98
CA PHE A 453 -9.79 0.61 -37.90
C PHE A 453 -9.96 -0.90 -38.14
N ILE A 454 -9.49 -1.72 -37.21
CA ILE A 454 -9.65 -3.17 -37.22
C ILE A 454 -10.86 -3.52 -36.35
N ASP A 455 -12.00 -3.80 -37.01
CA ASP A 455 -13.19 -4.33 -36.37
C ASP A 455 -13.21 -5.86 -36.44
N GLY A 456 -13.52 -6.50 -35.32
CA GLY A 456 -13.78 -7.92 -35.25
C GLY A 456 -14.39 -8.31 -33.91
N PRO A 457 -15.22 -9.36 -33.84
CA PRO A 457 -15.74 -9.87 -32.57
C PRO A 457 -14.64 -10.29 -31.58
N GLY A 458 -15.01 -10.46 -30.31
CA GLY A 458 -14.14 -11.10 -29.31
C GLY A 458 -13.66 -12.48 -29.78
N GLY A 459 -12.38 -12.78 -29.62
CA GLY A 459 -11.80 -14.09 -29.96
C GLY A 459 -11.35 -14.27 -31.42
N THR A 460 -11.50 -13.27 -32.31
CA THR A 460 -11.08 -13.38 -33.73
C THR A 460 -9.59 -13.12 -34.00
N GLY A 461 -8.76 -13.05 -32.95
CA GLY A 461 -7.32 -12.88 -33.09
C GLY A 461 -6.85 -11.45 -33.36
N LYS A 462 -7.67 -10.40 -33.14
CA LYS A 462 -7.26 -8.99 -33.31
C LYS A 462 -5.94 -8.65 -32.61
N SER A 463 -5.83 -8.95 -31.31
CA SER A 463 -4.61 -8.67 -30.56
C SER A 463 -3.41 -9.52 -31.02
N MET A 464 -3.65 -10.70 -31.60
CA MET A 464 -2.59 -11.50 -32.23
C MET A 464 -2.08 -10.83 -33.51
N LEU A 465 -2.99 -10.34 -34.36
CA LEU A 465 -2.66 -9.57 -35.54
C LEU A 465 -1.86 -8.30 -35.19
N LEU A 466 -2.29 -7.54 -34.17
CA LEU A 466 -1.56 -6.36 -33.69
C LEU A 466 -0.14 -6.70 -33.21
N LYS A 467 0.05 -7.85 -32.54
CA LYS A 467 1.38 -8.32 -32.11
C LYS A 467 2.31 -8.55 -33.30
N TYR A 468 1.83 -9.21 -34.35
CA TYR A 468 2.65 -9.44 -35.55
C TYR A 468 3.01 -8.14 -36.26
N ILE A 469 2.07 -7.20 -36.40
CA ILE A 469 2.35 -5.87 -36.98
C ILE A 469 3.41 -5.14 -36.16
N LEU A 470 3.25 -5.09 -34.83
CA LEU A 470 4.22 -4.45 -33.93
C LEU A 470 5.61 -5.10 -34.04
N ALA A 471 5.67 -6.44 -34.08
CA ALA A 471 6.91 -7.17 -34.17
C ALA A 471 7.63 -6.88 -35.49
N LYS A 472 6.92 -6.93 -36.63
CA LYS A 472 7.48 -6.66 -37.95
C LYS A 472 8.05 -5.25 -38.07
N VAL A 473 7.30 -4.23 -37.67
CA VAL A 473 7.75 -2.83 -37.76
C VAL A 473 8.98 -2.58 -36.90
N ARG A 474 9.04 -3.17 -35.70
CA ARG A 474 10.19 -3.03 -34.80
C ARG A 474 11.41 -3.79 -35.28
N LEU A 475 11.22 -4.99 -35.85
CA LEU A 475 12.29 -5.78 -36.45
C LEU A 475 12.94 -5.04 -37.63
N SER A 476 12.16 -4.24 -38.37
CA SER A 476 12.66 -3.33 -39.42
C SER A 476 13.39 -2.08 -38.88
N GLY A 477 13.65 -2.00 -37.57
CA GLY A 477 14.34 -0.87 -36.94
C GLY A 477 13.50 0.40 -36.81
N LYS A 478 12.20 0.34 -37.09
CA LYS A 478 11.28 1.48 -36.97
C LYS A 478 10.65 1.54 -35.57
N ILE A 479 10.20 2.74 -35.18
CA ILE A 479 9.56 2.94 -33.88
C ILE A 479 8.04 2.71 -34.03
N ALA A 480 7.52 1.73 -33.30
CA ALA A 480 6.08 1.47 -33.17
C ALA A 480 5.57 1.69 -31.74
N LEU A 481 4.65 2.64 -31.57
CA LEU A 481 3.99 2.94 -30.30
C LEU A 481 2.77 2.02 -30.16
N ALA A 482 2.74 1.24 -29.08
CA ALA A 482 1.59 0.40 -28.73
C ALA A 482 0.89 1.01 -27.51
N VAL A 483 -0.37 1.36 -27.66
CA VAL A 483 -1.22 1.85 -26.57
C VAL A 483 -2.51 1.05 -26.48
N ALA A 484 -3.16 1.10 -25.32
CA ALA A 484 -4.49 0.57 -25.12
C ALA A 484 -5.33 1.49 -24.22
N SER A 485 -6.65 1.35 -24.32
CA SER A 485 -7.62 2.11 -23.51
C SER A 485 -7.61 1.73 -22.02
N SER A 486 -7.21 0.50 -21.68
CA SER A 486 -7.09 0.02 -20.30
C SER A 486 -5.68 -0.51 -20.00
N ASP A 487 -5.27 -0.43 -18.73
CA ASP A 487 -3.96 -0.92 -18.29
C ASP A 487 -3.81 -2.43 -18.51
N ILE A 488 -4.88 -3.20 -18.28
CA ILE A 488 -4.88 -4.65 -18.47
C ILE A 488 -4.70 -5.01 -19.95
N ALA A 489 -5.41 -4.33 -20.86
CA ALA A 489 -5.24 -4.54 -22.30
C ALA A 489 -3.84 -4.15 -22.78
N SER A 490 -3.24 -3.12 -22.19
CA SER A 490 -1.90 -2.68 -22.56
C SER A 490 -0.81 -3.73 -22.29
N LEU A 491 -0.99 -4.59 -21.28
CA LEU A 491 -0.07 -5.68 -20.96
C LEU A 491 -0.04 -6.77 -22.04
N LEU A 492 -1.09 -6.86 -22.86
CA LEU A 492 -1.19 -7.86 -23.93
C LEU A 492 -0.40 -7.44 -25.17
N LEU A 493 -0.06 -6.15 -25.32
CA LEU A 493 0.75 -5.64 -26.43
C LEU A 493 2.22 -5.56 -26.03
N MET A 494 3.11 -5.93 -26.95
CA MET A 494 4.55 -5.86 -26.70
C MET A 494 4.96 -4.40 -26.42
N GLY A 495 5.43 -4.12 -25.21
CA GLY A 495 5.76 -2.77 -24.75
C GLY A 495 4.58 -1.79 -24.80
N GLY A 496 3.36 -2.30 -24.62
CA GLY A 496 2.13 -1.54 -24.54
C GLY A 496 2.06 -0.65 -23.30
N ARG A 497 1.34 0.46 -23.42
CA ARG A 497 1.08 1.40 -22.32
C ARG A 497 -0.36 1.91 -22.39
N ASN A 498 -0.85 2.50 -21.30
CA ASN A 498 -2.12 3.22 -21.34
C ASN A 498 -2.04 4.42 -22.29
N ALA A 499 -3.10 4.67 -23.07
CA ALA A 499 -3.17 5.82 -23.97
C ALA A 499 -3.15 7.17 -23.21
N HIS A 500 -3.85 7.28 -22.08
CA HIS A 500 -3.84 8.50 -21.25
C HIS A 500 -2.44 8.86 -20.78
N SER A 501 -1.67 7.86 -20.32
CA SER A 501 -0.32 8.12 -19.81
C SER A 501 0.70 8.40 -20.92
N THR A 502 0.52 7.78 -22.08
CA THR A 502 1.39 7.90 -23.26
C THR A 502 1.22 9.25 -23.95
N PHE A 503 -0.02 9.67 -24.20
CA PHE A 503 -0.31 10.93 -24.86
C PHE A 503 -0.57 12.09 -23.89
N LYS A 504 -0.56 11.86 -22.57
CA LYS A 504 -0.91 12.90 -21.58
C LYS A 504 -2.31 13.48 -21.83
N ILE A 505 -3.26 12.59 -22.09
CA ILE A 505 -4.67 12.92 -22.33
C ILE A 505 -5.28 13.41 -21.00
N PRO A 506 -5.91 14.60 -20.97
CA PRO A 506 -6.60 15.10 -19.79
C PRO A 506 -7.68 14.13 -19.28
N LEU A 507 -7.92 14.12 -17.96
CA LEU A 507 -8.99 13.31 -17.36
C LEU A 507 -10.38 13.89 -17.57
N LYS A 508 -10.47 15.22 -17.74
CA LYS A 508 -11.70 15.93 -18.12
C LYS A 508 -11.56 16.31 -19.58
N LEU A 509 -12.46 15.79 -20.41
CA LEU A 509 -12.44 15.95 -21.85
C LEU A 509 -13.69 16.70 -22.31
N ASP A 510 -13.47 17.55 -23.30
CA ASP A 510 -14.48 18.29 -24.06
C ASP A 510 -14.00 18.42 -25.52
N ASP A 511 -14.85 19.00 -26.38
CA ASP A 511 -14.59 19.19 -27.81
C ASP A 511 -13.31 20.01 -28.11
N THR A 512 -12.81 20.78 -27.13
CA THR A 512 -11.65 21.68 -27.26
C THR A 512 -10.38 21.18 -26.56
N SER A 513 -10.46 20.05 -25.85
CA SER A 513 -9.35 19.51 -25.05
C SER A 513 -8.14 19.10 -25.88
N THR A 514 -6.93 19.50 -25.50
CA THR A 514 -5.68 19.01 -26.13
C THR A 514 -4.87 18.18 -25.15
N CYS A 515 -3.95 17.39 -25.68
CA CYS A 515 -3.00 16.63 -24.89
C CYS A 515 -1.93 17.54 -24.30
N SER A 516 -1.49 17.26 -23.07
CA SER A 516 -0.42 18.03 -22.40
C SER A 516 0.97 17.64 -22.91
N ILE A 517 1.21 17.77 -24.22
CA ILE A 517 2.48 17.50 -24.89
C ILE A 517 3.04 18.81 -25.46
N PHE A 518 4.12 19.32 -24.88
CA PHE A 518 4.73 20.58 -25.32
C PHE A 518 5.62 20.39 -26.55
N LYS A 519 5.70 21.40 -27.44
CA LYS A 519 6.56 21.37 -28.65
C LYS A 519 8.06 21.16 -28.36
N GLN A 520 8.51 21.44 -27.14
CA GLN A 520 9.89 21.24 -26.69
C GLN A 520 10.10 19.92 -25.92
N SER A 521 9.06 19.10 -25.78
CA SER A 521 9.13 17.85 -25.00
C SER A 521 9.83 16.72 -25.75
N HIS A 522 10.55 15.85 -25.04
CA HIS A 522 11.14 14.64 -25.62
C HIS A 522 10.09 13.67 -26.20
N LEU A 523 8.87 13.71 -25.67
CA LEU A 523 7.74 12.91 -26.18
C LEU A 523 7.38 13.31 -27.61
N LYS A 524 7.48 14.60 -27.97
CA LYS A 524 7.35 15.05 -29.37
C LYS A 524 8.36 14.32 -30.26
N GLY A 525 9.64 14.32 -29.88
CA GLY A 525 10.69 13.68 -30.68
C GLY A 525 10.45 12.18 -30.88
N LEU A 526 9.92 11.49 -29.87
CA LEU A 526 9.50 10.09 -30.00
C LEU A 526 8.35 9.93 -30.99
N ILE A 527 7.28 10.72 -30.84
CA ILE A 527 6.10 10.65 -31.70
C ILE A 527 6.46 11.00 -33.15
N GLN A 528 7.30 12.02 -33.35
CA GLN A 528 7.80 12.41 -34.66
C GLN A 528 8.58 11.29 -35.35
N LYS A 529 9.40 10.52 -34.60
CA LYS A 529 10.13 9.37 -35.14
C LYS A 529 9.31 8.08 -35.21
N ALA A 530 8.15 8.03 -34.55
CA ALA A 530 7.26 6.87 -34.64
C ALA A 530 6.73 6.72 -36.07
N SER A 531 6.89 5.54 -36.64
CA SER A 531 6.36 5.17 -37.96
C SER A 531 4.96 4.54 -37.85
N LEU A 532 4.61 4.02 -36.68
CA LEU A 532 3.32 3.38 -36.42
C LEU A 532 2.84 3.70 -34.99
N VAL A 533 1.54 3.94 -34.86
CA VAL A 533 0.82 3.97 -33.58
C VAL A 533 -0.33 2.97 -33.63
N ILE A 534 -0.38 2.05 -32.68
CA ILE A 534 -1.49 1.12 -32.47
C ILE A 534 -2.22 1.48 -31.18
N TRP A 535 -3.54 1.59 -31.24
CA TRP A 535 -4.41 1.75 -30.08
C TRP A 535 -5.44 0.61 -30.01
N ASP A 536 -5.25 -0.30 -29.06
CA ASP A 536 -6.16 -1.43 -28.82
C ASP A 536 -7.28 -1.11 -27.82
N GLU A 537 -8.41 -1.80 -27.95
CA GLU A 537 -9.66 -1.53 -27.23
C GLU A 537 -10.18 -0.09 -27.40
N ALA A 538 -10.05 0.47 -28.60
CA ALA A 538 -10.44 1.83 -28.93
C ALA A 538 -11.94 2.10 -28.70
N ALA A 539 -12.80 1.09 -28.88
CA ALA A 539 -14.25 1.20 -28.74
C ALA A 539 -14.71 1.64 -27.33
N MET A 540 -13.90 1.38 -26.30
CA MET A 540 -14.21 1.73 -24.90
C MET A 540 -13.88 3.18 -24.54
N THR A 541 -13.16 3.90 -25.41
CA THR A 541 -12.66 5.25 -25.13
C THR A 541 -13.61 6.32 -25.70
N HIS A 542 -13.81 7.40 -24.94
CA HIS A 542 -14.64 8.54 -25.35
C HIS A 542 -14.06 9.24 -26.59
N ARG A 543 -14.89 9.65 -27.56
CA ARG A 543 -14.45 10.30 -28.82
C ARG A 543 -13.50 11.48 -28.62
N HIS A 544 -13.80 12.36 -27.65
CA HIS A 544 -12.95 13.50 -27.29
C HIS A 544 -11.50 13.13 -26.94
N ALA A 545 -11.22 11.91 -26.48
CA ALA A 545 -9.83 11.51 -26.25
C ALA A 545 -9.07 11.34 -27.58
N PHE A 546 -9.72 10.77 -28.61
CA PHE A 546 -9.14 10.63 -29.94
C PHE A 546 -9.02 11.97 -30.64
N GLU A 547 -10.06 12.80 -30.57
CA GLU A 547 -10.07 14.17 -31.11
C GLU A 547 -8.99 15.04 -30.44
N ALA A 548 -8.78 14.90 -29.13
CA ALA A 548 -7.71 15.58 -28.40
C ALA A 548 -6.31 15.13 -28.84
N VAL A 549 -6.11 13.82 -29.05
CA VAL A 549 -4.85 13.27 -29.57
C VAL A 549 -4.62 13.74 -30.99
N ASP A 550 -5.61 13.65 -31.87
CA ASP A 550 -5.56 14.13 -33.26
C ASP A 550 -5.12 15.59 -33.34
N ARG A 551 -5.85 16.49 -32.68
CA ARG A 551 -5.51 17.93 -32.65
C ARG A 551 -4.10 18.19 -32.15
N SER A 552 -3.65 17.43 -31.15
CA SER A 552 -2.30 17.58 -30.61
C SER A 552 -1.24 17.05 -31.57
N LEU A 553 -1.50 15.94 -32.26
CA LEU A 553 -0.55 15.38 -33.21
C LEU A 553 -0.44 16.21 -34.48
N ARG A 554 -1.53 16.80 -34.98
CA ARG A 554 -1.50 17.77 -36.08
C ARG A 554 -0.59 18.96 -35.77
N ASP A 555 -0.74 19.57 -34.59
CA ASP A 555 0.13 20.67 -34.13
C ASP A 555 1.59 20.23 -33.89
N LEU A 556 1.83 19.02 -33.39
CA LEU A 556 3.18 18.53 -33.12
C LEU A 556 3.96 18.13 -34.39
N MET A 557 3.23 17.69 -35.42
CA MET A 557 3.76 17.30 -36.72
C MET A 557 3.78 18.46 -37.73
N ASP A 558 3.20 19.62 -37.36
CA ASP A 558 2.95 20.76 -38.24
C ASP A 558 2.24 20.30 -39.54
N ASN A 559 1.20 19.47 -39.39
CA ASN A 559 0.43 18.87 -40.48
C ASN A 559 -1.06 18.81 -40.11
N ASP A 560 -1.80 19.89 -40.40
CA ASP A 560 -3.21 20.05 -40.03
C ASP A 560 -4.20 19.35 -40.98
N ASP A 561 -3.74 19.00 -42.19
CA ASP A 561 -4.58 18.45 -43.26
C ASP A 561 -4.80 16.94 -43.13
N GLU A 562 -3.93 16.24 -42.38
CA GLU A 562 -3.98 14.78 -42.21
C GLU A 562 -4.37 14.38 -40.78
N PRO A 563 -5.24 13.36 -40.61
CA PRO A 563 -5.52 12.77 -39.30
C PRO A 563 -4.23 12.37 -38.58
N PHE A 564 -4.20 12.65 -37.28
CA PHE A 564 -3.08 12.38 -36.39
C PHE A 564 -1.73 12.92 -36.89
N GLY A 565 -1.74 14.01 -37.66
CA GLY A 565 -0.55 14.62 -38.23
C GLY A 565 0.15 13.76 -39.30
N GLY A 566 -0.61 12.90 -39.99
CA GLY A 566 -0.11 12.01 -41.04
C GLY A 566 0.61 10.76 -40.51
N LYS A 567 0.45 10.44 -39.23
CA LYS A 567 1.00 9.20 -38.64
C LYS A 567 0.16 8.00 -39.04
N VAL A 568 0.82 6.90 -39.38
CA VAL A 568 0.12 5.62 -39.54
C VAL A 568 -0.45 5.22 -38.18
N PHE A 569 -1.77 5.27 -38.07
CA PHE A 569 -2.53 5.09 -36.85
C PHE A 569 -3.52 3.94 -37.04
N VAL A 570 -3.42 2.93 -36.19
CA VAL A 570 -4.25 1.73 -36.25
C VAL A 570 -5.06 1.63 -34.96
N LEU A 571 -6.37 1.77 -35.09
CA LEU A 571 -7.33 1.55 -34.02
C LEU A 571 -7.83 0.11 -34.11
N SER A 572 -7.96 -0.55 -32.97
CA SER A 572 -8.54 -1.89 -32.86
C SER A 572 -9.60 -1.90 -31.78
N GLY A 573 -10.71 -2.60 -32.01
CA GLY A 573 -11.74 -2.75 -31.01
C GLY A 573 -12.94 -3.53 -31.52
N ASP A 574 -13.92 -3.68 -30.63
CA ASP A 574 -15.18 -4.34 -30.93
C ASP A 574 -16.33 -3.47 -30.40
N PHE A 575 -17.05 -2.80 -31.30
CA PHE A 575 -18.20 -1.97 -30.92
C PHE A 575 -19.38 -2.77 -30.36
N ARG A 576 -19.32 -4.10 -30.41
CA ARG A 576 -20.31 -5.01 -29.81
C ARG A 576 -19.97 -5.30 -28.33
N GLN A 577 -18.80 -4.85 -27.85
CA GLN A 577 -18.38 -4.94 -26.47
C GLN A 577 -18.74 -3.65 -25.70
N ILE A 578 -17.93 -3.29 -24.69
CA ILE A 578 -18.22 -2.19 -23.79
C ILE A 578 -18.02 -0.85 -24.53
N LEU A 579 -19.08 -0.04 -24.58
CA LEU A 579 -19.04 1.34 -25.06
C LEU A 579 -18.44 2.29 -24.01
N PRO A 580 -18.08 3.53 -24.37
CA PRO A 580 -17.51 4.48 -23.41
C PRO A 580 -18.43 4.73 -22.22
N VAL A 581 -17.83 4.82 -21.04
CA VAL A 581 -18.58 5.03 -19.80
C VAL A 581 -18.95 6.50 -19.65
N VAL A 582 -20.24 6.82 -19.81
CA VAL A 582 -20.82 8.14 -19.52
C VAL A 582 -21.56 8.07 -18.19
N VAL A 583 -20.97 8.68 -17.14
CA VAL A 583 -21.52 8.63 -15.78
C VAL A 583 -22.90 9.30 -15.74
N ARG A 584 -23.95 8.53 -15.42
CA ARG A 584 -25.35 8.96 -15.43
C ARG A 584 -25.86 9.41 -16.82
N GLY A 585 -25.21 8.95 -17.89
CA GLY A 585 -25.59 9.27 -19.26
C GLY A 585 -26.82 8.49 -19.75
N THR A 586 -27.56 9.08 -20.69
CA THR A 586 -28.59 8.38 -21.47
C THR A 586 -27.95 7.52 -22.56
N PRO A 587 -28.68 6.54 -23.14
CA PRO A 587 -28.16 5.76 -24.27
C PRO A 587 -27.71 6.63 -25.46
N ALA A 588 -28.43 7.73 -25.74
CA ALA A 588 -28.04 8.68 -26.78
C ALA A 588 -26.71 9.37 -26.46
N GLN A 589 -26.47 9.75 -25.20
CA GLN A 589 -25.20 10.33 -24.77
C GLN A 589 -24.05 9.32 -24.85
N THR A 590 -24.29 8.05 -24.54
CA THR A 590 -23.29 6.98 -24.71
C THR A 590 -22.94 6.76 -26.19
N ILE A 591 -23.93 6.79 -27.09
CA ILE A 591 -23.70 6.70 -28.53
C ILE A 591 -22.94 7.93 -29.05
N ASP A 592 -23.32 9.13 -28.61
CA ASP A 592 -22.60 10.37 -28.95
C ASP A 592 -21.14 10.33 -28.45
N ALA A 593 -20.88 9.70 -27.31
CA ALA A 593 -19.53 9.52 -26.78
C ALA A 593 -18.67 8.51 -27.56
N CYS A 594 -19.26 7.67 -28.42
CA CYS A 594 -18.54 6.64 -29.17
C CYS A 594 -17.66 7.24 -30.27
N LEU A 595 -16.56 6.55 -30.57
CA LEU A 595 -15.65 6.92 -31.68
C LEU A 595 -16.38 7.09 -33.03
N LYS A 596 -17.45 6.33 -33.30
CA LYS A 596 -18.24 6.46 -34.55
C LYS A 596 -18.94 7.82 -34.71
N SER A 597 -19.07 8.57 -33.63
CA SER A 597 -19.65 9.92 -33.61
C SER A 597 -18.56 11.00 -33.69
N SER A 598 -17.29 10.60 -33.78
CA SER A 598 -16.14 11.48 -34.01
C SER A 598 -16.12 12.00 -35.45
N THR A 599 -15.49 13.14 -35.68
CA THR A 599 -15.21 13.68 -37.02
C THR A 599 -13.98 13.04 -37.69
N LEU A 600 -13.41 12.00 -37.08
CA LEU A 600 -12.17 11.32 -37.50
C LEU A 600 -12.45 10.11 -38.38
#